data_AF-A0AB33KZW5-F1
#
_entry.id   AF-A0AB33KZW5-F1
#
_cell.length_a   1.000
_cell.length_b   1.000
_cell.length_c   1.000
_cell.angle_alpha   90.00
_cell.angle_beta   90.00
_cell.angle_gamma   90.00
#
_symmetry.space_group_name_H-M   'P 1'
#
loop_
_entity.id
_entity.type
_entity.pdbx_description
1 polymer ?
#
loop_
_entity_poly.entity_id
_entity_poly.type
_entity_poly.pdbx_seq_one_letter_code
_entity_poly.pdbx_strand_id
1 'polypeptide(L)'
;MSDVAVICNGAMCKCAHGFAPDTFAVVSTHKHYINESSGSQKMVGSTMDIGQPFKAKTFGQCKLQPSGSSYLPCMPNVTQWQDFYEKVTLSNQGKILTEKSKAICAIAGAPCVEFTFHGQVGAPSESQAAQTNTAVHSQMNPLANPKQAIEDTDDTDLLEIK
;
A
#
# COMPACT_ATOMS: atom_id res chain seq x y z
N MET A 1 8.45 16.76 -12.34
CA MET A 1 7.28 15.86 -12.50
C MET A 1 6.97 15.34 -11.12
N SER A 2 5.74 15.47 -10.64
CA SER A 2 5.35 14.94 -9.33
C SER A 2 5.44 13.42 -9.37
N ASP A 3 6.19 12.81 -8.46
CA ASP A 3 6.24 11.35 -8.33
C ASP A 3 4.86 10.84 -7.92
N VAL A 4 4.14 10.20 -8.85
CA VAL A 4 2.85 9.56 -8.59
C VAL A 4 3.12 8.09 -8.36
N ALA A 5 2.86 7.60 -7.14
CA ALA A 5 3.09 6.19 -6.85
C ALA A 5 1.97 5.30 -7.43
N VAL A 6 2.37 4.09 -7.83
CA VAL A 6 1.45 3.04 -8.26
C VAL A 6 0.87 2.33 -7.04
N ILE A 7 -0.42 2.03 -7.09
CA ILE A 7 -1.11 1.29 -6.03
C ILE A 7 -0.82 -0.20 -6.15
N CYS A 8 -0.55 -0.86 -5.03
CA CYS A 8 -0.45 -2.31 -4.97
C CYS A 8 -1.29 -2.90 -3.83
N ASN A 9 -1.39 -4.22 -3.82
CA ASN A 9 -2.10 -4.96 -2.78
C ASN A 9 -1.62 -4.57 -1.37
N GLY A 10 -2.56 -4.27 -0.46
CA GLY A 10 -2.24 -3.76 0.88
C GLY A 10 -2.15 -2.24 0.98
N ALA A 11 -2.50 -1.50 -0.07
CA ALA A 11 -2.70 -0.06 -0.01
C ALA A 11 -3.79 0.31 1.01
N MET A 12 -3.69 1.48 1.64
CA MET A 12 -4.75 1.98 2.52
C MET A 12 -5.64 2.95 1.76
N CYS A 13 -6.94 2.87 2.01
CA CYS A 13 -7.93 3.73 1.38
C CYS A 13 -8.99 4.19 2.39
N LYS A 14 -9.64 5.31 2.07
CA LYS A 14 -10.73 5.89 2.86
C LYS A 14 -11.88 6.28 1.95
N CYS A 15 -13.11 6.08 2.42
CA CYS A 15 -14.30 6.64 1.80
C CYS A 15 -14.62 8.00 2.43
N ALA A 16 -14.88 9.03 1.62
CA ALA A 16 -15.27 10.37 2.08
C ALA A 16 -16.57 10.36 2.92
N HIS A 17 -17.44 9.38 2.66
CA HIS A 17 -18.69 9.17 3.38
C HIS A 17 -18.61 8.03 4.41
N GLY A 18 -17.47 7.35 4.50
CA GLY A 18 -17.19 6.33 5.51
C GLY A 18 -16.78 6.94 6.85
N PHE A 19 -16.77 6.11 7.88
CA PHE A 19 -16.31 6.47 9.22
C PHE A 19 -14.97 5.81 9.60
N ALA A 20 -14.53 4.80 8.84
CA ALA A 20 -13.27 4.11 9.04
C ALA A 20 -12.53 3.90 7.70
N PRO A 21 -11.19 3.87 7.69
CA PRO A 21 -10.41 3.42 6.53
C PRO A 21 -10.44 1.89 6.40
N ASP A 22 -10.06 1.38 5.22
CA ASP A 22 -9.86 -0.06 4.98
C ASP A 22 -8.59 -0.27 4.12
N THR A 23 -8.13 -1.52 4.08
CA THR A 23 -7.03 -1.96 3.24
C THR A 23 -7.55 -2.47 1.91
N PHE A 24 -7.03 -1.90 0.83
CA PHE A 24 -7.30 -2.33 -0.54
C PHE A 24 -6.68 -3.70 -0.81
N ALA A 25 -7.50 -4.56 -1.41
CA ALA A 25 -7.13 -5.91 -1.82
C ALA A 25 -7.37 -6.06 -3.33
N VAL A 26 -6.35 -6.46 -4.07
CA VAL A 26 -6.49 -6.71 -5.51
C VAL A 26 -7.28 -8.00 -5.69
N VAL A 27 -8.41 -7.91 -6.40
CA VAL A 27 -9.34 -9.03 -6.66
C VAL A 27 -9.29 -9.50 -8.11
N SER A 28 -8.83 -8.62 -9.00
CA SER A 28 -8.60 -8.93 -10.40
C SER A 28 -7.37 -9.82 -10.58
N THR A 29 -7.36 -10.64 -11.63
CA THR A 29 -6.25 -11.55 -11.92
C THR A 29 -5.41 -11.03 -13.09
N HIS A 30 -4.13 -10.75 -12.87
CA HIS A 30 -3.16 -10.38 -13.91
C HIS A 30 -1.72 -10.67 -13.44
N LYS A 31 -0.75 -10.60 -14.38
CA LYS A 31 0.65 -10.98 -14.12
C LYS A 31 1.59 -9.80 -13.82
N HIS A 32 1.07 -8.73 -13.20
CA HIS A 32 1.85 -7.51 -12.97
C HIS A 32 2.04 -7.27 -11.47
N TYR A 33 3.31 -7.23 -11.05
CA TYR A 33 3.74 -7.10 -9.66
C TYR A 33 4.71 -5.93 -9.49
N ILE A 34 4.79 -5.42 -8.27
CA ILE A 34 5.76 -4.40 -7.84
C ILE A 34 6.63 -4.99 -6.72
N ASN A 35 7.87 -4.51 -6.62
CA ASN A 35 8.88 -4.90 -5.62
C ASN A 35 9.32 -6.37 -5.71
N GLU A 36 9.67 -6.84 -6.92
CA GLU A 36 10.14 -8.22 -7.14
C GLU A 36 11.47 -8.56 -6.46
N SER A 37 12.30 -7.57 -6.11
CA SER A 37 13.70 -7.79 -5.71
C SER A 37 13.95 -8.11 -4.23
N SER A 38 12.92 -8.24 -3.37
CA SER A 38 13.15 -8.46 -1.92
C SER A 38 12.01 -9.19 -1.19
N GLY A 39 11.42 -10.23 -1.79
CA GLY A 39 10.61 -11.22 -1.06
C GLY A 39 9.13 -10.86 -0.82
N SER A 40 8.61 -9.74 -1.33
CA SER A 40 7.16 -9.49 -1.33
C SER A 40 6.70 -9.07 -2.73
N GLN A 41 6.28 -10.03 -3.55
CA GLN A 41 5.58 -9.73 -4.79
C GLN A 41 4.20 -9.17 -4.44
N LYS A 42 3.99 -7.87 -4.65
CA LYS A 42 2.68 -7.23 -4.45
C LYS A 42 2.04 -6.99 -5.80
N MET A 43 0.86 -7.56 -6.02
CA MET A 43 0.10 -7.37 -7.25
C MET A 43 -0.32 -5.90 -7.39
N VAL A 44 -0.19 -5.37 -8.60
CA VAL A 44 -0.58 -3.99 -8.93
C VAL A 44 -2.11 -3.85 -8.86
N GLY A 45 -2.61 -2.71 -8.40
CA GLY A 45 -4.04 -2.40 -8.47
C GLY A 45 -4.50 -2.10 -9.90
N SER A 46 -5.64 -2.66 -10.27
CA SER A 46 -6.24 -2.58 -11.60
C SER A 46 -7.60 -1.89 -11.55
N THR A 47 -7.99 -1.21 -12.62
CA THR A 47 -9.38 -0.72 -12.77
C THR A 47 -10.42 -1.84 -12.80
N MET A 48 -9.99 -3.10 -12.97
CA MET A 48 -10.85 -4.29 -12.88
C MET A 48 -11.11 -4.74 -11.44
N ASP A 49 -10.50 -4.12 -10.43
CA ASP A 49 -10.77 -4.37 -9.02
C ASP A 49 -12.11 -3.71 -8.60
N ILE A 50 -13.22 -4.26 -9.10
CA ILE A 50 -14.59 -3.82 -8.85
C ILE A 50 -15.29 -4.71 -7.80
N GLY A 51 -16.48 -4.33 -7.36
CA GLY A 51 -17.21 -5.04 -6.31
C GLY A 51 -16.73 -4.61 -4.91
N GLN A 52 -16.12 -5.53 -4.15
CA GLN A 52 -15.64 -5.25 -2.79
C GLN A 52 -14.12 -5.50 -2.67
N PRO A 53 -13.26 -4.68 -3.31
CA PRO A 53 -11.81 -4.86 -3.31
C PRO A 53 -11.15 -4.38 -2.01
N PHE A 54 -11.74 -4.72 -0.85
CA PHE A 54 -11.27 -4.28 0.45
C PHE A 54 -11.25 -5.44 1.45
N LYS A 55 -10.28 -5.42 2.37
CA LYS A 55 -10.03 -6.52 3.28
C LYS A 55 -11.12 -6.66 4.35
N ALA A 56 -11.52 -5.58 5.01
CA ALA A 56 -12.62 -5.59 5.96
C ALA A 56 -14.00 -5.54 5.28
N LYS A 57 -14.03 -5.19 3.98
CA LYS A 57 -15.25 -5.05 3.15
C LYS A 57 -16.21 -4.00 3.69
N THR A 58 -15.71 -3.06 4.49
CA THR A 58 -16.51 -1.98 5.08
C THR A 58 -15.66 -0.77 5.41
N PHE A 59 -16.25 0.42 5.25
CA PHE A 59 -15.68 1.68 5.74
C PHE A 59 -16.37 2.14 7.04
N GLY A 60 -16.84 1.20 7.87
CA GLY A 60 -17.64 1.48 9.05
C GLY A 60 -19.09 1.77 8.68
N GLN A 61 -19.61 2.95 9.04
CA GLN A 61 -20.95 3.41 8.65
C GLN A 61 -20.90 4.29 7.40
N CYS A 62 -22.04 4.50 6.72
CA CYS A 62 -22.12 5.35 5.54
C CYS A 62 -23.00 6.60 5.79
N LYS A 63 -22.40 7.79 5.72
CA LYS A 63 -23.12 9.08 5.87
C LYS A 63 -24.23 9.28 4.85
N LEU A 64 -24.18 8.61 3.70
CA LEU A 64 -25.20 8.68 2.65
C LEU A 64 -26.40 7.73 2.90
N GLN A 65 -26.35 6.91 3.95
CA GLN A 65 -27.40 5.97 4.29
C GLN A 65 -27.90 6.21 5.72
N PRO A 66 -28.62 7.32 5.98
CA PRO A 66 -29.19 7.59 7.29
C PRO A 66 -30.25 6.54 7.66
N SER A 67 -30.28 6.14 8.92
CA SER A 67 -31.26 5.21 9.50
C SER A 67 -31.60 5.63 10.92
N GLY A 68 -32.71 6.36 11.08
CA GLY A 68 -33.13 6.92 12.36
C GLY A 68 -32.10 7.92 12.90
N SER A 69 -31.59 7.69 14.11
CA SER A 69 -30.54 8.49 14.75
C SER A 69 -29.11 8.06 14.39
N SER A 70 -28.94 7.11 13.47
CA SER A 70 -27.64 6.58 13.06
C SER A 70 -27.54 6.40 11.53
N TYR A 71 -26.57 5.62 11.08
CA TYR A 71 -26.28 5.35 9.68
C TYR A 71 -26.15 3.83 9.45
N LEU A 72 -26.55 3.37 8.27
CA LEU A 72 -26.36 1.98 7.87
C LEU A 72 -24.86 1.67 7.67
N PRO A 73 -24.44 0.40 7.83
CA PRO A 73 -23.07 -0.03 7.53
C PRO A 73 -22.70 0.30 6.08
N CYS A 74 -21.49 0.82 5.87
CA CYS A 74 -20.96 1.01 4.55
C CYS A 74 -20.53 -0.34 3.96
N MET A 75 -21.26 -0.81 2.96
CA MET A 75 -20.91 -1.97 2.14
C MET A 75 -20.48 -1.47 0.75
N PRO A 76 -19.21 -1.09 0.57
CA PRO A 76 -18.76 -0.42 -0.64
C PRO A 76 -18.80 -1.37 -1.83
N ASN A 77 -19.73 -1.15 -2.76
CA ASN A 77 -19.76 -1.83 -4.06
C ASN A 77 -19.15 -0.92 -5.13
N VAL A 78 -17.86 -1.07 -5.40
CA VAL A 78 -17.11 -0.30 -6.41
C VAL A 78 -17.63 -0.67 -7.80
N THR A 79 -18.08 0.33 -8.53
CA THR A 79 -18.62 0.21 -9.89
C THR A 79 -17.56 0.53 -10.94
N GLN A 80 -16.72 1.53 -10.66
CA GLN A 80 -15.64 1.95 -11.54
C GLN A 80 -14.57 2.74 -10.78
N TRP A 81 -13.42 2.87 -11.43
CA TRP A 81 -12.30 3.70 -10.99
C TRP A 81 -12.13 4.88 -11.96
N GLN A 82 -11.71 6.03 -11.44
CA GLN A 82 -11.35 7.23 -12.21
C GLN A 82 -9.94 7.69 -11.85
N ASP A 83 -9.38 8.62 -12.63
CA ASP A 83 -8.05 9.19 -12.41
C ASP A 83 -6.95 8.11 -12.35
N PHE A 84 -7.07 7.07 -13.18
CA PHE A 84 -6.11 5.99 -13.35
C PHE A 84 -5.07 6.32 -14.43
N TYR A 85 -3.99 5.55 -14.46
CA TYR A 85 -2.95 5.75 -15.45
C TYR A 85 -3.31 5.08 -16.79
N GLU A 86 -3.59 5.90 -17.80
CA GLU A 86 -4.16 5.42 -19.08
C GLU A 86 -3.15 4.78 -20.04
N LYS A 87 -1.87 5.18 -19.94
CA LYS A 87 -0.82 4.84 -20.91
C LYS A 87 -0.41 3.36 -20.89
N VAL A 88 -0.72 2.63 -19.82
CA VAL A 88 -0.40 1.21 -19.69
C VAL A 88 -1.69 0.42 -19.52
N THR A 89 -1.79 -0.68 -20.25
CA THR A 89 -2.90 -1.64 -20.17
C THR A 89 -2.37 -2.96 -19.64
N LEU A 90 -3.02 -3.48 -18.61
CA LEU A 90 -2.70 -4.76 -17.98
C LEU A 90 -3.22 -5.92 -18.84
N SER A 91 -2.72 -7.13 -18.59
CA SER A 91 -3.15 -8.35 -19.31
C SER A 91 -4.66 -8.65 -19.21
N ASN A 92 -5.34 -8.11 -18.20
CA ASN A 92 -6.79 -8.24 -18.01
C ASN A 92 -7.59 -7.09 -18.65
N GLN A 93 -6.98 -6.33 -19.57
CA GLN A 93 -7.53 -5.12 -20.20
C GLN A 93 -7.77 -3.93 -19.25
N GLY A 94 -7.49 -4.09 -17.95
CA GLY A 94 -7.56 -3.01 -16.97
C GLY A 94 -6.42 -2.01 -17.09
N LYS A 95 -6.57 -0.87 -16.42
CA LYS A 95 -5.56 0.18 -16.30
C LYS A 95 -4.94 0.18 -14.91
N ILE A 96 -3.77 0.79 -14.76
CA ILE A 96 -3.04 0.83 -13.49
C ILE A 96 -3.65 1.90 -12.57
N LEU A 97 -3.96 1.51 -11.34
CA LEU A 97 -4.36 2.44 -10.29
C LEU A 97 -3.14 3.17 -9.71
N THR A 98 -3.32 4.45 -9.41
CA THR A 98 -2.32 5.34 -8.82
C THR A 98 -2.87 6.00 -7.56
N GLU A 99 -2.04 6.72 -6.82
CA GLU A 99 -2.48 7.49 -5.64
C GLU A 99 -3.60 8.50 -5.94
N LYS A 100 -3.68 8.96 -7.18
CA LYS A 100 -4.73 9.88 -7.62
C LYS A 100 -6.03 9.17 -7.95
N SER A 101 -5.99 7.86 -8.14
CA SER A 101 -7.14 7.09 -8.59
C SER A 101 -8.21 7.05 -7.52
N LYS A 102 -9.46 7.24 -7.95
CA LYS A 102 -10.62 7.28 -7.06
C LYS A 102 -11.64 6.24 -7.45
N ALA A 103 -12.18 5.52 -6.46
CA ALA A 103 -13.26 4.57 -6.69
C ALA A 103 -14.63 5.25 -6.55
N ILE A 104 -15.57 4.79 -7.37
CA ILE A 104 -16.98 5.14 -7.28
C ILE A 104 -17.75 3.95 -6.74
N CYS A 105 -18.40 4.11 -5.59
CA CYS A 105 -19.33 3.10 -5.10
C CYS A 105 -20.76 3.32 -5.62
N ALA A 106 -21.54 2.24 -5.73
CA ALA A 106 -22.92 2.27 -6.22
C ALA A 106 -23.86 3.19 -5.40
N ILE A 107 -23.53 3.46 -4.13
CA ILE A 107 -24.31 4.34 -3.24
C ILE A 107 -24.02 5.82 -3.54
N ALA A 108 -22.75 6.19 -3.69
CA ALA A 108 -22.36 7.59 -3.89
C ALA A 108 -22.58 8.05 -5.33
N GLY A 109 -22.43 7.17 -6.32
CA GLY A 109 -22.53 7.50 -7.75
C GLY A 109 -21.45 8.46 -8.27
N ALA A 110 -20.56 8.94 -7.40
CA ALA A 110 -19.46 9.84 -7.67
C ALA A 110 -18.17 9.36 -6.98
N PRO A 111 -16.98 9.85 -7.38
CA PRO A 111 -15.71 9.51 -6.72
C PRO A 111 -15.76 9.76 -5.22
N CYS A 112 -15.58 8.71 -4.42
CA CYS A 112 -15.68 8.81 -2.97
C CYS A 112 -14.61 8.03 -2.21
N VAL A 113 -13.98 7.02 -2.81
CA VAL A 113 -12.89 6.28 -2.18
C VAL A 113 -11.55 6.75 -2.74
N GLU A 114 -10.64 7.14 -1.86
CA GLU A 114 -9.31 7.64 -2.19
C GLU A 114 -8.23 6.83 -1.47
N PHE A 115 -7.05 6.69 -2.10
CA PHE A 115 -5.91 6.04 -1.48
C PHE A 115 -5.17 7.02 -0.55
N THR A 116 -4.83 6.55 0.64
CA THR A 116 -4.02 7.29 1.62
C THR A 116 -2.60 6.76 1.74
N PHE A 117 -2.38 5.52 1.29
CA PHE A 117 -1.07 4.87 1.25
C PHE A 117 -1.02 3.92 0.07
N HIS A 118 0.03 3.98 -0.75
CA HIS A 118 0.17 3.22 -1.99
C HIS A 118 0.41 1.71 -1.80
N GLY A 119 0.69 1.25 -0.57
CA GLY A 119 0.86 -0.18 -0.26
C GLY A 119 2.26 -0.72 -0.48
N GLN A 120 3.16 0.06 -1.09
CA GLN A 120 4.55 -0.36 -1.29
C GLN A 120 5.33 -0.08 0.00
N VAL A 121 5.91 -1.13 0.57
CA VAL A 121 6.87 -1.00 1.68
C VAL A 121 8.19 -1.46 1.09
N GLY A 122 9.14 -0.54 0.92
CA GLY A 122 10.48 -0.90 0.47
C GLY A 122 11.19 -1.65 1.58
N ALA A 123 11.84 -2.76 1.25
CA ALA A 123 12.94 -3.22 2.10
C ALA A 123 14.08 -2.20 1.94
N PRO A 124 14.68 -1.68 3.03
CA PRO A 124 15.89 -0.88 2.89
C PRO A 124 16.94 -1.75 2.20
N SER A 125 17.42 -1.33 1.03
CA SER A 125 18.58 -1.98 0.42
C SER A 125 19.81 -1.74 1.32
N GLU A 126 20.74 -2.70 1.38
CA GLU A 126 21.99 -2.57 2.15
C GLU A 126 22.75 -1.27 1.80
N SER A 127 22.67 -0.83 0.54
CA SER A 127 23.19 0.46 0.07
C SER A 127 22.45 1.69 0.62
N GLN A 128 21.13 1.63 0.83
CA GLN A 128 20.34 2.72 1.43
C GLN A 128 20.51 2.77 2.95
N ALA A 129 20.74 1.62 3.60
CA ALA A 129 21.15 1.56 5.01
C ALA A 129 22.55 2.16 5.23
N ALA A 130 23.46 1.99 4.27
CA ALA A 130 24.82 2.55 4.35
C ALA A 130 24.88 4.07 4.08
N GLN A 131 24.03 4.61 3.20
CA GLN A 131 24.01 6.05 2.88
C GLN A 131 23.16 6.88 3.85
N THR A 132 22.16 6.25 4.46
CA THR A 132 21.40 6.85 5.55
C THR A 132 22.01 6.37 6.85
N ASN A 133 23.03 7.08 7.34
CA ASN A 133 23.06 7.59 8.72
C ASN A 133 24.46 7.66 9.40
N THR A 134 25.31 8.62 9.02
CA THR A 134 26.37 9.12 9.93
C THR A 134 26.05 10.52 10.49
N ALA A 135 25.35 11.35 9.70
CA ALA A 135 25.01 12.71 10.11
C ALA A 135 23.72 12.84 10.94
N VAL A 136 22.80 11.86 10.88
CA VAL A 136 21.49 11.92 11.58
C VAL A 136 21.54 11.17 12.93
N HIS A 137 22.43 10.19 13.08
CA HIS A 137 22.56 9.32 14.25
C HIS A 137 23.30 10.05 15.37
N SER A 138 24.25 10.89 14.98
CA SER A 138 25.03 11.77 15.86
C SER A 138 24.18 12.89 16.48
N GLN A 139 23.03 13.24 15.88
CA GLN A 139 22.11 14.24 16.44
C GLN A 139 21.10 13.65 17.42
N MET A 140 20.75 12.36 17.28
CA MET A 140 19.76 11.72 18.16
C MET A 140 20.36 11.15 19.45
N ASN A 141 21.63 10.75 19.44
CA ASN A 141 22.34 10.32 20.64
C ASN A 141 23.83 10.70 20.58
N PRO A 142 24.21 11.89 21.09
CA PRO A 142 25.60 12.33 21.13
C PRO A 142 26.54 11.42 21.95
N LEU A 143 25.99 10.47 22.72
CA LEU A 143 26.73 9.51 23.55
C LEU A 143 26.83 8.11 22.94
N ALA A 144 26.15 7.82 21.82
CA ALA A 144 26.35 6.56 21.11
C ALA A 144 27.66 6.66 20.32
N ASN A 145 28.74 6.11 20.87
CA ASN A 145 30.00 5.94 20.17
C ASN A 145 29.92 4.68 19.29
N PRO A 146 29.81 4.79 17.95
CA PRO A 146 29.67 3.62 17.06
C PRO A 146 30.93 2.75 16.97
N LYS A 147 32.01 3.09 17.69
CA LYS A 147 33.28 2.34 17.70
C LYS A 147 33.34 1.17 18.71
N GLN A 148 32.29 0.88 19.46
CA GLN A 148 32.28 -0.21 20.47
C GLN A 148 31.32 -1.37 20.17
N ALA A 149 30.67 -1.39 19.01
CA ALA A 149 29.74 -2.48 18.64
C ALA A 149 30.28 -3.43 17.56
N ILE A 150 31.62 -3.48 17.36
CA ILE A 150 32.28 -4.37 16.39
C ILE A 150 33.23 -5.36 17.10
N GLU A 151 33.20 -5.45 18.42
CA GLU A 151 33.92 -6.48 19.17
C GLU A 151 32.89 -7.25 19.98
N ASP A 152 32.30 -8.28 19.36
CA ASP A 152 31.72 -9.47 19.99
C ASP A 152 30.88 -10.23 18.95
N THR A 153 31.50 -10.70 17.86
CA THR A 153 31.06 -11.87 17.07
C THR A 153 32.05 -12.13 15.93
N ASP A 154 33.25 -12.58 16.28
CA ASP A 154 34.12 -13.34 15.38
C ASP A 154 34.94 -14.31 16.24
N ASP A 155 34.37 -15.49 16.51
CA ASP A 155 35.15 -16.69 16.82
C ASP A 155 34.63 -17.84 15.94
N THR A 156 35.21 -17.86 14.73
CA THR A 156 35.69 -19.03 13.99
C THR A 156 34.75 -20.23 13.74
N ASP A 157 34.42 -20.36 12.46
CA ASP A 157 34.21 -21.61 11.71
C ASP A 157 35.26 -22.70 12.01
N LEU A 158 34.86 -23.94 11.67
CA LEU A 158 35.64 -25.15 11.34
C LEU A 158 35.60 -26.26 12.40
N LEU A 159 34.88 -27.34 12.05
CA LEU A 159 35.48 -28.68 11.93
C LEU A 159 34.53 -29.59 11.12
N GLU A 160 34.88 -29.80 9.85
CA GLU A 160 34.40 -30.93 9.05
C GLU A 160 34.97 -32.25 9.60
N ILE A 161 34.11 -33.28 9.55
CA ILE A 161 34.36 -34.67 9.15
C ILE A 161 35.78 -35.23 9.36
N LYS A 162 35.86 -36.21 10.27
CA LYS A 162 36.56 -37.49 10.03
C LYS A 162 35.73 -38.63 10.57
#